data_AF-A0A9D8G9J6-F1
#
_entry.id   AF-A0A9D8G9J6-F1
#
_cell.length_a   1.000
_cell.length_b   1.000
_cell.length_c   1.000
_cell.angle_alpha   90.00
_cell.angle_beta   90.00
_cell.angle_gamma   90.00
#
_symmetry.space_group_name_H-M   'P 1'
#
loop_
_entity.id
_entity.type
_entity.pdbx_description
1 polymer ?
#
loop_
_entity_poly.entity_id
_entity_poly.type
_entity_poly.pdbx_seq_one_letter_code
_entity_poly.pdbx_strand_id
1 'polypeptide(L)'
;PPNVRVIRVPCSARVDPMFILAALQRGADGVLVSGCHPGDCHYLTGNLVARRRFALLKALLDEAGFETERVHFAWVSAAEGGRFAQLIREVTDRVRAIGPARQMVKRLDIEASVVADVSQE
;
A
#
# COMPACT_ATOMS: atom_id res chain seq x y z
N PRO A 1 17.54 0.27 0.48
CA PRO A 1 17.71 0.79 -0.90
C PRO A 1 17.54 2.32 -0.93
N PRO A 2 18.25 3.08 -1.78
CA PRO A 2 18.26 4.56 -1.73
C PRO A 2 17.03 5.23 -2.37
N ASN A 3 16.16 4.45 -3.00
CA ASN A 3 14.94 4.90 -3.70
C ASN A 3 13.71 5.04 -2.78
N VAL A 4 13.87 4.92 -1.47
CA VAL A 4 12.79 5.15 -0.49
C VAL A 4 12.79 6.61 -0.07
N ARG A 5 11.61 7.19 0.08
CA ARG A 5 11.38 8.54 0.63
C ARG A 5 10.41 8.42 1.80
N VAL A 6 10.86 8.83 2.98
CA VAL A 6 10.09 8.69 4.23
C VAL A 6 9.33 9.98 4.50
N ILE A 7 8.02 9.87 4.69
CA ILE A 7 7.17 10.96 5.16
C ILE A 7 6.80 10.66 6.62
N ARG A 8 7.21 11.53 7.53
CA ARG A 8 6.93 11.36 8.96
C ARG A 8 5.54 11.92 9.29
N VAL A 9 4.73 11.10 9.93
CA VAL A 9 3.46 11.49 10.55
C VAL A 9 3.50 11.12 12.05
N PRO A 10 2.73 11.80 12.92
CA PRO A 10 2.74 11.50 14.35
C PRO A 10 2.22 10.09 14.66
N CYS A 11 1.29 9.57 13.85
CA CYS A 11 0.66 8.26 14.07
C CYS A 11 0.25 7.65 12.73
N SER A 12 0.25 6.31 12.63
CA SER A 12 -0.27 5.62 11.44
C SER A 12 -1.77 5.92 11.19
N ALA A 13 -2.55 6.26 12.23
CA ALA A 13 -3.94 6.73 12.06
C ALA A 13 -4.06 8.02 11.25
N ARG A 14 -2.99 8.83 11.17
CA ARG A 14 -2.99 10.07 10.39
C ARG A 14 -2.95 9.79 8.88
N VAL A 15 -2.52 8.60 8.49
CA VAL A 15 -2.46 8.18 7.09
C VAL A 15 -3.87 7.96 6.58
N ASP A 16 -4.32 8.90 5.76
CA ASP A 16 -5.56 8.79 5.00
C ASP A 16 -5.31 7.90 3.77
N PRO A 17 -6.22 6.95 3.44
CA PRO A 17 -6.14 6.16 2.21
C PRO A 17 -5.90 6.99 0.94
N MET A 18 -6.45 8.21 0.86
CA MET A 18 -6.24 9.12 -0.26
C MET A 18 -4.77 9.51 -0.46
N PHE A 19 -3.96 9.53 0.60
CA PHE A 19 -2.52 9.79 0.46
C PHE A 19 -1.80 8.65 -0.26
N ILE A 20 -2.22 7.41 -0.03
CA ILE A 20 -1.67 6.22 -0.69
C ILE A 20 -2.02 6.28 -2.17
N LEU A 21 -3.29 6.51 -2.49
CA LEU A 21 -3.77 6.63 -3.88
C LEU A 21 -3.07 7.78 -4.61
N ALA A 22 -2.96 8.94 -3.99
CA ALA A 22 -2.32 10.10 -4.58
C ALA A 22 -0.81 9.90 -4.79
N ALA A 23 -0.13 9.10 -3.95
CA ALA A 23 1.26 8.76 -4.16
C ALA A 23 1.43 7.85 -5.39
N LEU A 24 0.59 6.80 -5.52
CA LEU A 24 0.59 5.91 -6.68
C LEU A 24 0.27 6.68 -7.97
N GLN A 25 -0.75 7.54 -7.96
CA GLN A 25 -1.13 8.38 -9.10
C GLN A 25 -0.01 9.33 -9.56
N ARG A 26 0.84 9.78 -8.62
CA ARG A 26 1.99 10.66 -8.91
C ARG A 26 3.24 9.89 -9.32
N GLY A 27 3.14 8.59 -9.58
CA GLY A 27 4.23 7.77 -10.10
C GLY A 27 5.05 7.04 -9.03
N ALA A 28 4.56 6.89 -7.79
CA ALA A 28 5.18 5.98 -6.85
C ALA A 28 4.91 4.52 -7.27
N ASP A 29 5.97 3.72 -7.42
CA ASP A 29 5.85 2.31 -7.77
C ASP A 29 5.26 1.45 -6.64
N GLY A 30 5.39 1.91 -5.40
CA GLY A 30 4.80 1.29 -4.22
C GLY A 30 4.81 2.20 -3.00
N VAL A 31 3.95 1.89 -2.04
CA VAL A 31 3.74 2.65 -0.81
C VAL A 31 3.79 1.70 0.39
N LEU A 32 4.59 2.05 1.40
CA LEU A 32 4.63 1.35 2.68
C LEU A 32 4.09 2.28 3.78
N VAL A 33 3.09 1.79 4.52
CA VAL A 33 2.65 2.40 5.77
C VAL A 33 3.21 1.60 6.94
N SER A 34 3.89 2.27 7.86
CA SER A 34 4.45 1.64 9.07
C SER A 34 3.91 2.31 10.33
N GLY A 35 3.62 1.52 11.36
CA GLY A 35 3.18 2.01 12.67
C GLY A 35 3.70 1.18 13.83
N CYS A 36 3.36 1.60 15.06
CA CYS A 36 3.66 0.85 16.29
C CYS A 36 2.93 -0.49 16.33
N HIS A 37 3.47 -1.48 17.03
CA HIS A 37 2.80 -2.76 17.27
C HIS A 37 1.44 -2.56 17.96
N PRO A 38 0.43 -3.42 17.68
CA PRO A 38 -0.80 -3.47 18.44
C PRO A 38 -0.50 -3.63 19.94
N GLY A 39 -1.07 -2.76 20.79
CA GLY A 39 -0.76 -2.68 22.22
C GLY A 39 0.22 -1.57 22.60
N ASP A 40 1.13 -1.20 21.68
CA ASP A 40 2.19 -0.21 21.95
C ASP A 40 1.91 1.16 21.32
N CYS A 41 0.66 1.44 20.93
CA CYS A 41 0.32 2.69 20.27
C CYS A 41 0.41 3.85 21.26
N HIS A 42 1.24 4.85 20.93
CA HIS A 42 1.31 6.09 21.69
C HIS A 42 -0.05 6.80 21.82
N TYR A 43 -0.90 6.65 20.80
CA TYR A 43 -2.26 7.20 20.76
C TYR A 43 -3.32 6.13 21.03
N LEU A 44 -3.01 5.16 21.91
CA LEU A 44 -3.87 4.08 22.38
C LEU A 44 -4.31 3.07 21.32
N THR A 45 -5.17 3.48 20.39
CA THR A 45 -5.81 2.60 19.39
C THR A 45 -5.66 3.10 17.96
N GLY A 46 -4.92 4.19 17.74
CA GLY A 46 -4.74 4.79 16.42
C GLY A 46 -4.19 3.80 15.38
N ASN A 47 -3.25 2.94 15.76
CA ASN A 47 -2.75 1.90 14.87
C ASN A 47 -3.83 0.88 14.45
N LEU A 48 -4.77 0.53 15.34
CA LEU A 48 -5.88 -0.36 15.01
C LEU A 48 -6.85 0.27 14.02
N VAL A 49 -7.09 1.58 14.11
CA VAL A 49 -7.85 2.34 13.11
C VAL A 49 -7.14 2.30 11.75
N ALA A 50 -5.82 2.53 11.74
CA ALA A 50 -5.01 2.46 10.52
C ALA A 50 -5.08 1.06 9.88
N ARG A 51 -4.99 -0.01 10.68
CA ARG A 51 -5.12 -1.40 10.21
C ARG A 51 -6.44 -1.65 9.50
N ARG A 52 -7.56 -1.18 10.07
CA ARG A 52 -8.90 -1.34 9.49
C ARG A 52 -9.02 -0.57 8.17
N ARG A 53 -8.58 0.70 8.14
CA ARG A 53 -8.57 1.52 6.92
C ARG A 53 -7.73 0.90 5.82
N PHE A 54 -6.57 0.37 6.17
CA PHE A 54 -5.68 -0.30 5.23
C PHE A 54 -6.29 -1.58 4.68
N ALA A 55 -6.93 -2.40 5.52
CA ALA A 55 -7.61 -3.61 5.07
C ALA A 55 -8.74 -3.30 4.07
N LEU A 56 -9.55 -2.28 4.36
CA LEU A 56 -10.61 -1.82 3.45
C LEU A 56 -10.05 -1.28 2.14
N LEU A 57 -8.98 -0.47 2.19
CA LEU A 57 -8.30 0.03 1.00
C LEU A 57 -7.75 -1.11 0.15
N LYS A 58 -7.07 -2.10 0.76
CA LYS A 58 -6.49 -3.23 0.03
C LYS A 58 -7.59 -4.07 -0.65
N ALA A 59 -8.73 -4.30 0.02
CA ALA A 59 -9.88 -4.98 -0.57
C ALA A 59 -10.49 -4.17 -1.75
N LEU A 60 -10.66 -2.86 -1.57
CA LEU A 60 -11.19 -1.99 -2.64
C LEU A 60 -10.25 -1.95 -3.86
N LEU A 61 -8.94 -1.89 -3.62
CA LEU A 61 -7.94 -1.92 -4.69
C LEU A 61 -7.96 -3.26 -5.44
N ASP A 62 -8.15 -4.38 -4.74
CA ASP A 62 -8.24 -5.69 -5.40
C ASP A 62 -9.48 -5.79 -6.30
N GLU A 63 -10.64 -5.37 -5.77
CA GLU A 63 -11.91 -5.35 -6.50
C GLU A 63 -11.86 -4.43 -7.72
N ALA A 64 -11.27 -3.24 -7.57
CA ALA A 64 -11.10 -2.31 -8.67
C ALA A 64 -9.97 -2.70 -9.64
N GLY A 65 -9.35 -3.88 -9.45
CA GLY A 65 -8.32 -4.39 -10.32
C GLY A 65 -7.05 -3.55 -10.27
N PHE A 66 -6.49 -3.30 -9.10
CA PHE A 66 -5.15 -2.73 -8.93
C PHE A 66 -4.18 -3.77 -8.37
N GLU A 67 -2.89 -3.65 -8.68
CA GLU A 67 -1.88 -4.52 -8.07
C GLU A 67 -1.70 -4.17 -6.59
N THR A 68 -2.43 -4.86 -5.72
CA THR A 68 -2.39 -4.61 -4.27
C THR A 68 -1.02 -4.87 -3.64
N GLU A 69 -0.15 -5.61 -4.32
CA GLU A 69 1.25 -5.82 -3.94
C GLU A 69 2.13 -4.57 -4.09
N ARG A 70 1.59 -3.46 -4.61
CA ARG A 70 2.24 -2.13 -4.54
C ARG A 70 1.99 -1.43 -3.21
N VAL A 71 1.05 -1.91 -2.40
CA VAL A 71 0.63 -1.25 -1.16
C VAL A 71 0.90 -2.18 0.02
N HIS A 72 1.77 -1.74 0.92
CA HIS A 72 2.25 -2.52 2.05
C HIS A 72 1.92 -1.84 3.38
N PHE A 73 1.73 -2.68 4.40
CA PHE A 73 1.52 -2.25 5.76
C PHE A 73 2.37 -3.10 6.70
N ALA A 74 3.04 -2.47 7.67
CA ALA A 74 3.87 -3.17 8.63
C ALA A 74 3.83 -2.54 10.03
N TRP A 75 4.17 -3.36 11.02
CA TRP A 75 4.40 -2.94 12.39
C TRP A 75 5.89 -2.96 12.69
N VAL A 76 6.43 -1.82 13.10
CA VAL A 76 7.84 -1.64 13.44
C VAL A 76 7.95 -0.68 14.62
N SER A 77 8.57 -1.12 15.71
CA SER A 77 8.85 -0.31 16.89
C SER A 77 10.06 0.59 16.69
N ALA A 78 10.24 1.57 17.58
CA ALA A 78 11.40 2.46 17.55
C ALA A 78 12.74 1.74 17.78
N ALA A 79 12.73 0.59 18.47
CA ALA A 79 13.93 -0.20 18.75
C ALA A 79 14.28 -1.19 17.62
N GLU A 80 13.41 -1.34 16.62
CA GLU A 80 13.49 -2.38 15.59
C GLU A 80 14.22 -1.90 14.32
N GLY A 81 15.32 -1.15 14.46
CA GLY A 81 16.06 -0.60 13.32
C GLY A 81 16.54 -1.66 12.30
N GLY A 82 17.04 -2.80 12.79
CA GLY A 82 17.46 -3.91 11.93
C GLY A 82 16.29 -4.53 11.13
N ARG A 83 15.14 -4.74 11.79
CA ARG A 83 13.90 -5.21 11.16
C ARG A 83 13.38 -4.20 10.15
N PHE A 84 13.44 -2.90 10.44
CA PHE A 84 13.04 -1.86 9.50
C PHE A 84 13.88 -1.92 8.22
N ALA A 85 15.21 -2.04 8.36
CA ALA A 85 16.11 -2.15 7.21
C ALA A 85 15.82 -3.41 6.37
N GLN A 86 15.51 -4.53 7.01
CA GLN A 86 15.08 -5.76 6.34
C GLN A 86 13.75 -5.58 5.59
N LEU A 87 12.73 -5.07 6.27
CA LEU A 87 11.41 -4.80 5.69
C LEU A 87 11.53 -3.91 4.45
N ILE A 88 12.34 -2.85 4.53
CA ILE A 88 12.56 -1.94 3.40
C ILE A 88 13.19 -2.67 2.21
N ARG A 89 14.12 -3.61 2.42
CA ARG A 89 14.65 -4.45 1.33
C ARG A 89 13.56 -5.33 0.73
N GLU A 90 12.84 -6.07 1.56
CA GLU A 90 11.78 -6.98 1.12
C GLU A 90 10.69 -6.27 0.31
N VAL A 91 10.20 -5.13 0.81
CA VAL A 91 9.21 -4.31 0.10
C VAL A 91 9.77 -3.79 -1.22
N THR A 92 11.01 -3.31 -1.23
CA THR A 92 11.63 -2.81 -2.46
C THR A 92 11.75 -3.91 -3.51
N ASP A 93 12.14 -5.11 -3.11
CA ASP A 93 12.33 -6.23 -4.03
C ASP A 93 11.00 -6.77 -4.56
N ARG A 94 9.94 -6.78 -3.74
CA ARG A 94 8.57 -7.08 -4.19
C ARG A 94 8.09 -6.07 -5.23
N VAL A 95 8.22 -4.77 -4.95
CA VAL A 95 7.82 -3.71 -5.88
C VAL A 95 8.61 -3.78 -7.20
N ARG A 96 9.92 -4.07 -7.13
CA ARG A 96 10.76 -4.27 -8.32
C ARG A 96 10.30 -5.45 -9.18
N ALA A 97 9.88 -6.55 -8.56
CA ALA A 97 9.41 -7.73 -9.29
C ALA A 97 8.11 -7.46 -10.08
N ILE A 98 7.25 -6.57 -9.58
CA ILE A 98 6.04 -6.12 -10.29
C ILE A 98 6.39 -5.20 -11.47
N GLY A 99 7.50 -4.46 -11.34
CA GLY A 99 7.96 -3.49 -12.33
C GLY A 99 7.31 -2.10 -12.17
N PRO A 100 7.72 -1.14 -13.01
CA PRO A 100 7.32 0.25 -12.88
C PRO A 100 5.80 0.42 -13.01
N ALA A 101 5.21 1.29 -12.18
CA ALA A 101 3.80 1.66 -12.25
C ALA A 101 3.56 2.51 -13.51
N ARG A 102 3.20 1.86 -14.63
CA ARG A 102 2.91 2.54 -15.90
C ARG A 102 1.43 2.90 -16.05
N GLN A 103 0.56 2.05 -15.52
CA GLN A 103 -0.89 2.22 -15.50
C GLN A 103 -1.35 1.62 -14.18
N MET A 104 -2.17 2.33 -13.42
CA MET A 104 -2.80 1.74 -12.24
C MET A 104 -3.99 0.88 -12.74
N VAL A 105 -3.71 -0.24 -13.41
CA VAL A 105 -4.72 -1.16 -13.96
C VAL A 105 -4.11 -2.57 -13.97
N LYS A 106 -4.63 -3.46 -13.12
CA LYS A 106 -4.51 -4.91 -13.29
C LYS A 106 -5.20 -5.23 -14.60
N ARG A 107 -4.51 -5.96 -15.47
CA ARG A 107 -5.17 -6.61 -16.60
C ARG A 107 -6.17 -7.60 -16.01
N LEU A 108 -7.43 -7.19 -15.92
CA LEU A 108 -8.49 -8.10 -15.55
C LEU A 108 -8.60 -9.09 -16.72
N ASP A 109 -8.43 -10.38 -16.45
CA ASP A 109 -8.73 -11.45 -17.40
C ASP A 109 -10.26 -11.57 -17.52
N ILE A 110 -10.90 -10.47 -17.91
CA ILE A 110 -12.31 -10.46 -18.28
C ILE A 110 -12.37 -11.29 -19.56
N GLU A 111 -13.11 -12.41 -19.53
CA GLU A 111 -13.41 -13.15 -20.75
C GLU A 111 -13.88 -12.16 -21.81
N ALA A 112 -13.31 -12.22 -23.02
CA ALA A 112 -13.56 -11.25 -24.09
C ALA A 112 -15.05 -11.08 -24.44
N SER A 113 -15.89 -12.06 -24.04
CA SER A 113 -17.35 -12.02 -24.13
C SER A 113 -18.00 -10.87 -23.36
N VAL A 114 -17.48 -10.50 -22.18
CA VAL A 114 -18.09 -9.46 -21.32
C VAL A 114 -17.72 -8.05 -21.79
N VAL A 115 -16.54 -7.87 -22.38
CA VAL A 115 -16.11 -6.57 -22.94
C VAL A 115 -16.90 -6.22 -24.21
N ALA A 116 -17.32 -7.25 -24.97
CA ALA A 116 -18.15 -7.07 -26.17
C ALA A 116 -19.56 -6.52 -25.85
N ASP A 117 -20.14 -6.85 -24.68
CA ASP A 117 -21.46 -6.34 -24.27
C ASP A 117 -21.41 -4.84 -23.91
N VAL A 118 -20.35 -4.37 -23.24
CA VAL A 118 -20.24 -2.97 -22.78
C VAL A 118 -19.95 -2.00 -23.93
N SER A 119 -19.50 -2.50 -25.09
CA SER A 119 -19.19 -1.66 -26.26
C SER A 119 -20.35 -1.52 -27.25
N GLN A 120 -21.55 -2.03 -26.91
CA GLN A 120 -22.78 -1.92 -27.71
C GLN A 120 -23.87 -1.03 -27.08
N GLU A 121 -23.60 -0.32 -25.98
CA GLU A 121 -24.47 0.71 -25.39
C GLU A 121 -23.85 2.12 -25.45
#